data_AF-A0AAU4CHF4-F1
#
_entry.id   AF-A0AAU4CHF4-F1
#
_cell.length_a   1.000
_cell.length_b   1.000
_cell.length_c   1.000
_cell.angle_alpha   90.00
_cell.angle_beta   90.00
_cell.angle_gamma   90.00
#
_symmetry.space_group_name_H-M   'P 1'
#
loop_
_entity.id
_entity.type
_entity.pdbx_description
1 polymer ?
#
loop_
_entity_poly.entity_id
_entity_poly.type
_entity_poly.pdbx_seq_one_letter_code
_entity_poly.pdbx_strand_id
1 'polypeptide(L)'
;MPAAPLPTAPSLASAPPLRGRIGCHDGSGYYAAPRRYRLHLSPSCPHCLQIAVTHSLLGLERTLPVVLLPAVPDSPDGGHSALRPLYEASSHRHPGPAAAPVLSDDWSGRIVSTHAPDILRDLVGHFDGDGLARPALHPRGAEEEIEAVARLCERHINEAAQRAGQAGGDAAERQSALGSLLRVLGSLECRLADRQFVLGDAVTAADVQLWVTLVQLDTVHRLHLDAAAVHRIAGHPHLWAYARRLAADPAFGAHLDLDGIARRHHAHCRGLEAAGAAVQILDWAGHIPRPAPDRDVSHGPAGFTEPRHALRLRPSSSA
;
A
#
# COMPACT_ATOMS: atom_id res chain seq x y z
N MET A 1 -51.35 -18.09 4.99
CA MET A 1 -50.13 -18.83 4.57
C MET A 1 -48.95 -17.89 4.73
N PRO A 2 -48.18 -17.95 5.82
CA PRO A 2 -47.01 -17.10 5.97
C PRO A 2 -45.92 -17.57 5.00
N ALA A 3 -45.34 -16.63 4.26
CA ALA A 3 -44.30 -16.88 3.27
C ALA A 3 -43.06 -17.49 3.93
N ALA A 4 -42.54 -18.57 3.34
CA ALA A 4 -41.33 -19.22 3.79
C ALA A 4 -40.13 -18.24 3.67
N PRO A 5 -39.24 -18.18 4.67
CA PRO A 5 -38.02 -17.38 4.56
C PRO A 5 -37.15 -17.94 3.43
N LEU A 6 -36.71 -17.04 2.55
CA LEU A 6 -35.76 -17.35 1.48
C LEU A 6 -34.46 -17.90 2.09
N PRO A 7 -33.88 -18.98 1.54
CA PRO A 7 -32.63 -19.52 2.04
C PRO A 7 -31.51 -18.49 1.87
N THR A 8 -30.82 -18.22 2.98
CA THR A 8 -29.60 -17.43 3.02
C THR A 8 -28.59 -18.06 2.07
N ALA A 9 -28.17 -17.31 1.03
CA ALA A 9 -27.14 -17.78 0.12
C ALA A 9 -25.88 -18.13 0.93
N PRO A 10 -25.25 -19.29 0.70
CA PRO A 10 -24.02 -19.63 1.37
C PRO A 10 -22.96 -18.59 1.00
N SER A 11 -22.35 -17.98 2.02
CA SER A 11 -21.14 -17.17 1.86
C SER A 11 -20.10 -18.03 1.15
N LEU A 12 -19.77 -17.67 -0.11
CA LEU A 12 -18.71 -18.34 -0.85
C LEU A 12 -17.42 -18.18 -0.06
N ALA A 13 -16.92 -19.28 0.50
CA ALA A 13 -15.63 -19.30 1.17
C ALA A 13 -14.58 -18.71 0.21
N SER A 14 -13.88 -17.68 0.68
CA SER A 14 -12.80 -17.05 -0.08
C SER A 14 -11.78 -18.12 -0.48
N ALA A 15 -11.41 -18.19 -1.76
CA ALA A 15 -10.38 -19.11 -2.21
C ALA A 15 -9.08 -18.88 -1.40
N PRO A 16 -8.31 -19.96 -1.12
CA PRO A 16 -7.03 -19.80 -0.47
C PRO A 16 -6.13 -18.90 -1.34
N PRO A 17 -5.32 -18.02 -0.72
CA PRO A 17 -4.41 -17.17 -1.45
C PRO A 17 -3.36 -18.01 -2.18
N LEU A 18 -2.95 -17.56 -3.36
CA LEU A 18 -1.80 -18.13 -4.06
C LEU A 18 -0.53 -17.63 -3.34
N ARG A 19 0.33 -18.56 -2.93
CA ARG A 19 1.50 -18.29 -2.07
C ARG A 19 2.82 -18.77 -2.69
N GLY A 20 2.95 -18.66 -4.00
CA GLY A 20 4.25 -18.85 -4.66
C GLY A 20 5.26 -17.81 -4.17
N ARG A 21 6.54 -18.17 -4.21
CA ARG A 21 7.65 -17.34 -3.71
C ARG A 21 8.69 -17.16 -4.81
N ILE A 22 9.22 -15.95 -4.91
CA ILE A 22 10.44 -15.67 -5.66
C ILE A 22 11.63 -16.22 -4.86
N GLY A 23 12.64 -16.76 -5.54
CA GLY A 23 13.84 -17.32 -4.94
C GLY A 23 14.19 -18.69 -5.49
N CYS A 24 15.39 -19.17 -5.16
CA CYS A 24 15.93 -20.46 -5.59
C CYS A 24 15.51 -21.61 -4.67
N HIS A 25 14.23 -21.67 -4.27
CA HIS A 25 13.73 -22.87 -3.61
C HIS A 25 13.34 -23.91 -4.67
N ASP A 26 13.83 -25.13 -4.46
CA ASP A 26 13.83 -26.28 -5.36
C ASP A 26 12.45 -26.59 -5.94
N GLY A 27 12.05 -25.91 -7.02
CA GLY A 27 10.88 -26.27 -7.84
C GLY A 27 9.91 -25.16 -8.25
N SER A 28 9.98 -23.93 -7.71
CA SER A 28 8.99 -22.89 -8.09
C SER A 28 9.25 -22.28 -9.48
N GLY A 29 10.50 -22.27 -9.95
CA GLY A 29 10.90 -21.68 -11.24
C GLY A 29 10.88 -20.14 -11.26
N TYR A 30 10.65 -19.50 -10.11
CA TYR A 30 10.58 -18.04 -9.98
C TYR A 30 11.88 -17.48 -9.41
N TYR A 31 12.84 -17.15 -10.26
CA TYR A 31 14.06 -16.44 -9.85
C TYR A 31 13.95 -14.95 -10.16
N ALA A 32 14.57 -14.13 -9.31
CA ALA A 32 14.59 -12.69 -9.49
C ALA A 32 15.18 -12.31 -10.85
N ALA A 33 14.40 -11.62 -11.67
CA ALA A 33 14.80 -11.12 -12.97
C ALA A 33 14.17 -9.74 -13.20
N PRO A 34 14.96 -8.72 -13.59
CA PRO A 34 14.41 -7.40 -13.88
C PRO A 34 13.33 -7.47 -14.96
N ARG A 35 12.21 -6.79 -14.71
CA ARG A 35 11.06 -6.65 -15.61
C ARG A 35 10.37 -7.97 -16.00
N ARG A 36 10.68 -9.07 -15.31
CA ARG A 36 9.94 -10.34 -15.44
C ARG A 36 8.62 -10.30 -14.68
N TYR A 37 8.62 -9.68 -13.51
CA TYR A 37 7.46 -9.67 -12.63
C TYR A 37 6.73 -8.33 -12.71
N ARG A 38 5.48 -8.31 -12.26
CA ARG A 38 4.64 -7.11 -12.21
C ARG A 38 3.75 -7.14 -10.98
N LEU A 39 3.62 -5.99 -10.34
CA LEU A 39 2.68 -5.78 -9.24
C LEU A 39 1.38 -5.18 -9.77
N HIS A 40 0.24 -5.69 -9.33
CA HIS A 40 -1.07 -5.08 -9.57
C HIS A 40 -1.65 -4.66 -8.24
N LEU A 41 -1.76 -3.35 -8.02
CA LEU A 41 -2.03 -2.75 -6.71
C LEU A 41 -3.19 -1.77 -6.81
N SER A 42 -3.99 -1.69 -5.74
CA SER A 42 -4.99 -0.64 -5.54
C SER A 42 -4.65 0.07 -4.23
N PRO A 43 -3.95 1.22 -4.24
CA PRO A 43 -3.46 1.89 -3.02
C PRO A 43 -4.56 2.29 -2.02
N SER A 44 -5.84 2.24 -2.43
CA SER A 44 -6.98 2.35 -1.52
C SER A 44 -7.13 1.16 -0.55
N CYS A 45 -6.47 0.03 -0.81
CA CYS A 45 -6.36 -1.12 0.10
C CYS A 45 -5.09 -0.97 0.96
N PRO A 46 -5.18 -1.18 2.29
CA PRO A 46 -4.01 -1.07 3.17
C PRO A 46 -2.86 -2.01 2.79
N HIS A 47 -3.15 -3.26 2.39
CA HIS A 47 -2.10 -4.19 1.96
C HIS A 47 -1.40 -3.74 0.67
N CYS A 48 -2.15 -3.18 -0.28
CA CYS A 48 -1.57 -2.65 -1.51
C CYS A 48 -0.75 -1.40 -1.24
N LEU A 49 -1.21 -0.53 -0.32
CA LEU A 49 -0.46 0.65 0.11
C LEU A 49 0.86 0.27 0.76
N GLN A 50 0.87 -0.74 1.66
CA GLN A 50 2.13 -1.25 2.25
C GLN A 50 3.11 -1.75 1.17
N ILE A 51 2.62 -2.48 0.17
CA ILE A 51 3.44 -2.97 -0.94
C ILE A 51 3.96 -1.81 -1.79
N ALA A 52 3.13 -0.82 -2.10
CA ALA A 52 3.53 0.34 -2.90
C ALA A 52 4.61 1.18 -2.20
N VAL A 53 4.41 1.47 -0.91
CA VAL A 53 5.41 2.19 -0.10
C VAL A 53 6.72 1.40 0.00
N THR A 54 6.63 0.11 0.28
CA THR A 54 7.79 -0.78 0.32
C THR A 54 8.51 -0.79 -1.04
N HIS A 55 7.77 -0.91 -2.13
CA HIS A 55 8.33 -0.88 -3.49
C HIS A 55 9.14 0.39 -3.77
N SER A 56 8.63 1.57 -3.39
CA SER A 56 9.35 2.83 -3.55
C SER A 56 10.51 3.02 -2.58
N LEU A 57 10.39 2.59 -1.32
CA LEU A 57 11.51 2.60 -0.37
C LEU A 57 12.70 1.77 -0.86
N LEU A 58 12.43 0.73 -1.64
CA LEU A 58 13.45 -0.16 -2.19
C LEU A 58 13.94 0.27 -3.59
N GLY A 59 13.40 1.33 -4.17
CA GLY A 59 13.78 1.84 -5.49
C GLY A 59 13.55 0.82 -6.62
N LEU A 60 12.41 0.12 -6.59
CA LEU A 60 12.12 -1.00 -7.49
C LEU A 60 11.34 -0.60 -8.75
N GLU A 61 11.14 0.70 -9.01
CA GLU A 61 10.33 1.21 -10.12
C GLU A 61 10.80 0.71 -11.50
N ARG A 62 12.12 0.59 -11.70
CA ARG A 62 12.69 0.13 -12.97
C ARG A 62 12.71 -1.40 -13.09
N THR A 63 12.79 -2.10 -11.97
CA THR A 63 12.97 -3.55 -11.90
C THR A 63 11.64 -4.28 -11.85
N LEU A 64 10.64 -3.72 -11.15
CA LEU A 64 9.35 -4.34 -10.90
C LEU A 64 8.23 -3.34 -11.23
N PRO A 65 7.72 -3.33 -12.47
CA PRO A 65 6.63 -2.45 -12.86
C PRO A 65 5.37 -2.64 -12.02
N VAL A 66 4.68 -1.53 -11.74
CA VAL A 66 3.40 -1.51 -11.02
C VAL A 66 2.27 -1.12 -11.98
N VAL A 67 1.17 -1.86 -11.93
CA VAL A 67 -0.11 -1.51 -12.54
C VAL A 67 -1.07 -1.10 -11.43
N LEU A 68 -1.50 0.16 -11.49
CA LEU A 68 -2.49 0.68 -10.56
C LEU A 68 -3.89 0.29 -11.04
N LEU A 69 -4.62 -0.38 -10.15
CA LEU A 69 -6.00 -0.78 -10.33
C LEU A 69 -6.94 0.30 -9.77
N PRO A 70 -8.19 0.37 -10.27
CA PRO A 70 -9.18 1.28 -9.70
C PRO A 70 -9.32 1.14 -8.19
N ALA A 71 -9.64 2.24 -7.51
CA ALA A 71 -9.80 2.24 -6.06
C ALA A 71 -10.97 1.37 -5.58
N VAL A 72 -12.02 1.26 -6.41
CA VAL A 72 -13.21 0.45 -6.17
C VAL A 72 -13.18 -0.73 -7.15
N PRO A 73 -13.32 -1.99 -6.70
CA PRO A 73 -13.49 -3.14 -7.58
C PRO A 73 -14.70 -2.97 -8.50
N ASP A 74 -14.56 -3.35 -9.76
CA ASP A 74 -15.55 -3.16 -10.83
C ASP A 74 -16.36 -4.43 -11.12
N SER A 75 -16.03 -5.55 -10.47
CA SER A 75 -16.75 -6.81 -10.61
C SER A 75 -17.79 -7.00 -9.48
N PRO A 76 -18.96 -7.59 -9.77
CA PRO A 76 -20.03 -7.78 -8.77
C PRO A 76 -19.63 -8.62 -7.55
N ASP A 77 -18.62 -9.47 -7.69
CA ASP A 77 -18.08 -10.31 -6.63
C ASP A 77 -17.05 -9.58 -5.73
N GLY A 78 -16.78 -8.31 -6.00
CA GLY A 78 -15.78 -7.51 -5.28
C GLY A 78 -14.35 -7.64 -5.84
N GLY A 79 -14.20 -8.19 -7.05
CA GLY A 79 -12.91 -8.29 -7.75
C GLY A 79 -12.66 -7.19 -8.78
N HIS A 80 -11.45 -7.19 -9.33
CA HIS A 80 -11.07 -6.38 -10.49
C HIS A 80 -11.17 -7.22 -11.77
N SER A 81 -11.99 -6.78 -12.72
CA SER A 81 -12.20 -7.46 -14.00
C SER A 81 -10.88 -7.65 -14.76
N ALA A 82 -9.99 -6.66 -14.69
CA ALA A 82 -8.64 -6.69 -15.27
C ALA A 82 -7.76 -7.82 -14.72
N LEU A 83 -8.00 -8.29 -13.48
CA LEU A 83 -7.24 -9.39 -12.88
C LEU A 83 -7.82 -10.77 -13.22
N ARG A 84 -9.06 -10.85 -13.71
CA ARG A 84 -9.73 -12.14 -13.99
C ARG A 84 -8.89 -13.08 -14.88
N PRO A 85 -8.31 -12.62 -16.01
CA PRO A 85 -7.52 -13.51 -16.87
C PRO A 85 -6.30 -14.12 -16.15
N LEU A 86 -5.61 -13.35 -15.29
CA LEU A 86 -4.46 -13.83 -14.52
C LEU A 86 -4.87 -14.90 -13.51
N TYR A 87 -6.01 -14.70 -12.84
CA TYR A 87 -6.55 -15.67 -11.90
C TYR A 87 -6.95 -16.97 -12.59
N GLU A 88 -7.62 -16.89 -13.74
CA GLU A 88 -8.03 -18.06 -14.53
C GLU A 88 -6.82 -18.83 -15.09
N ALA A 89 -5.77 -18.12 -15.51
CA ALA A 89 -4.52 -18.73 -15.99
C ALA A 89 -3.74 -19.47 -14.88
N SER A 90 -3.95 -19.07 -13.62
CA SER A 90 -3.23 -19.59 -12.46
C SER A 90 -4.02 -20.66 -11.69
N SER A 91 -5.34 -20.57 -11.72
CA SER A 91 -6.26 -21.48 -11.05
C SER A 91 -7.49 -21.67 -11.93
N HIS A 92 -7.59 -22.85 -12.55
CA HIS A 92 -8.71 -23.18 -13.43
C HIS A 92 -10.03 -23.08 -12.65
N ARG A 93 -10.95 -22.25 -13.14
CA ARG A 93 -12.20 -21.89 -12.46
C ARG A 93 -11.98 -21.35 -11.04
N HIS A 94 -11.05 -20.40 -10.90
CA HIS A 94 -10.78 -19.75 -9.62
C HIS A 94 -12.08 -19.33 -8.91
N PRO A 95 -12.37 -19.86 -7.70
CA PRO A 95 -13.57 -19.52 -6.98
C PRO A 95 -13.40 -18.16 -6.28
N GLY A 96 -14.25 -17.19 -6.59
CA GLY A 96 -14.30 -15.90 -5.89
C GLY A 96 -13.66 -14.71 -6.63
N PRO A 97 -13.51 -13.57 -5.94
CA PRO A 97 -13.09 -12.32 -6.55
C PRO A 97 -11.61 -12.33 -6.94
N ALA A 98 -11.34 -11.79 -8.14
CA ALA A 98 -9.98 -11.48 -8.58
C ALA A 98 -9.48 -10.20 -7.86
N ALA A 99 -8.97 -10.36 -6.64
CA ALA A 99 -8.63 -9.26 -5.75
C ALA A 99 -7.16 -8.83 -5.82
N ALA A 100 -6.88 -7.57 -5.48
CA ALA A 100 -5.53 -7.07 -5.28
C ALA A 100 -5.08 -7.27 -3.81
N PRO A 101 -3.79 -7.43 -3.51
CA PRO A 101 -2.63 -7.32 -4.43
C PRO A 101 -2.34 -8.59 -5.23
N VAL A 102 -1.72 -8.43 -6.40
CA VAL A 102 -1.22 -9.55 -7.22
C VAL A 102 0.23 -9.30 -7.62
N LEU A 103 1.09 -10.29 -7.40
CA LEU A 103 2.40 -10.40 -8.02
C LEU A 103 2.32 -11.42 -9.17
N SER A 104 2.45 -10.95 -10.42
CA SER A 104 2.41 -11.80 -11.62
C SER A 104 3.79 -11.97 -12.24
N ASP A 105 3.97 -13.09 -12.93
CA ASP A 105 5.13 -13.39 -13.77
C ASP A 105 4.73 -13.21 -15.25
N ASP A 106 5.27 -12.19 -15.91
CA ASP A 106 4.97 -11.85 -17.30
C ASP A 106 5.45 -12.96 -18.26
N TRP A 107 6.42 -13.80 -17.86
CA TRP A 107 6.92 -14.88 -18.71
C TRP A 107 6.01 -16.11 -18.72
N SER A 108 5.46 -16.49 -17.56
CA SER A 108 4.53 -17.62 -17.48
C SER A 108 3.07 -17.20 -17.67
N GLY A 109 2.77 -15.89 -17.60
CA GLY A 109 1.41 -15.37 -17.66
C GLY A 109 0.57 -15.76 -16.43
N ARG A 110 1.21 -16.07 -15.30
CA ARG A 110 0.59 -16.59 -14.09
C ARG A 110 0.88 -15.72 -12.87
N ILE A 111 0.06 -15.90 -11.85
CA ILE A 111 0.21 -15.31 -10.53
C ILE A 111 1.25 -16.10 -9.76
N VAL A 112 2.25 -15.38 -9.24
CA VAL A 112 3.21 -15.90 -8.27
C VAL A 112 2.56 -15.89 -6.89
N SER A 113 2.05 -14.74 -6.45
CA SER A 113 1.45 -14.59 -5.12
C SER A 113 0.33 -13.57 -5.09
N THR A 114 -0.67 -13.84 -4.26
CA THR A 114 -1.71 -12.88 -3.84
C THR A 114 -1.62 -12.59 -2.34
N HIS A 115 -0.63 -13.15 -1.66
CA HIS A 115 -0.47 -13.01 -0.21
C HIS A 115 0.51 -11.87 0.12
N ALA A 116 -0.02 -10.74 0.59
CA ALA A 116 0.76 -9.52 0.81
C ALA A 116 2.03 -9.70 1.68
N PRO A 117 2.00 -10.41 2.83
CA PRO A 117 3.22 -10.69 3.59
C PRO A 117 4.30 -11.45 2.81
N ASP A 118 3.92 -12.38 1.93
CA ASP A 118 4.89 -13.13 1.11
C ASP A 118 5.45 -12.24 -0.01
N ILE A 119 4.61 -11.40 -0.62
CA ILE A 119 5.03 -10.39 -1.61
C ILE A 119 6.05 -9.44 -0.98
N LEU A 120 5.74 -8.87 0.20
CA LEU A 120 6.63 -7.94 0.90
C LEU A 120 8.00 -8.57 1.22
N ARG A 121 8.03 -9.82 1.71
CA ARG A 121 9.27 -10.55 1.94
C ARG A 121 10.06 -10.76 0.67
N ASP A 122 9.39 -11.06 -0.44
CA ASP A 122 10.06 -11.26 -1.73
C ASP A 122 10.65 -9.96 -2.28
N LEU A 123 9.95 -8.83 -2.13
CA LEU A 123 10.48 -7.51 -2.47
C LEU A 123 11.76 -7.18 -1.69
N VAL A 124 11.75 -7.47 -0.39
CA VAL A 124 12.89 -7.19 0.49
C VAL A 124 14.08 -8.12 0.18
N GLY A 125 13.82 -9.40 -0.04
CA GLY A 125 14.86 -10.43 -0.09
C GLY A 125 15.46 -10.72 -1.47
N HIS A 126 14.76 -10.45 -2.57
CA HIS A 126 15.13 -11.00 -3.88
C HIS A 126 15.42 -9.99 -4.98
N PHE A 127 15.00 -8.74 -4.84
CA PHE A 127 15.30 -7.72 -5.84
C PHE A 127 16.34 -6.74 -5.30
N ASP A 128 17.39 -6.55 -6.07
CA ASP A 128 18.35 -5.46 -5.89
C ASP A 128 17.77 -4.19 -6.53
N GLY A 129 17.72 -3.10 -5.77
CA GLY A 129 17.32 -1.78 -6.26
C GLY A 129 18.44 -1.09 -7.03
N ASP A 130 18.15 0.08 -7.59
CA ASP A 130 19.08 0.88 -8.40
C ASP A 130 20.15 1.59 -7.55
N GLY A 131 21.03 0.85 -6.87
CA GLY A 131 22.32 1.31 -6.32
C GLY A 131 22.34 2.45 -5.29
N LEU A 132 21.19 3.04 -4.94
CA LEU A 132 21.04 4.03 -3.87
C LEU A 132 21.05 3.34 -2.49
N ALA A 133 21.44 4.09 -1.45
CA ALA A 133 21.48 3.59 -0.07
C ALA A 133 20.08 3.14 0.39
N ARG A 134 19.77 1.87 0.16
CA ARG A 134 18.48 1.25 0.45
C ARG A 134 18.29 1.16 1.97
N PRO A 135 17.14 1.59 2.52
CA PRO A 135 16.83 1.32 3.91
C PRO A 135 16.76 -0.18 4.14
N ALA A 136 17.43 -0.66 5.19
CA ALA A 136 17.36 -2.04 5.62
C ALA A 136 16.00 -2.29 6.29
N LEU A 137 14.95 -2.55 5.50
CA LEU A 137 13.59 -2.71 6.02
C LEU A 137 13.43 -3.93 6.94
N HIS A 138 14.30 -4.94 6.77
CA HIS A 138 14.43 -6.11 7.64
C HIS A 138 15.89 -6.22 8.10
N PRO A 139 16.32 -5.44 9.11
CA PRO A 139 17.65 -5.59 9.67
C PRO A 139 17.75 -6.95 10.38
N ARG A 140 18.95 -7.54 10.37
CA ARG A 140 19.19 -8.87 10.96
C ARG A 140 18.81 -8.88 12.43
N GLY A 141 17.95 -9.82 12.84
CA GLY A 141 17.52 -10.00 14.22
C GLY A 141 16.31 -9.16 14.63
N ALA A 142 15.75 -8.32 13.73
CA ALA A 142 14.56 -7.52 14.01
C ALA A 142 13.25 -8.19 13.57
N GLU A 143 13.31 -9.43 13.05
CA GLU A 143 12.15 -10.12 12.48
C GLU A 143 11.01 -10.28 13.50
N GLU A 144 11.34 -10.70 14.72
CA GLU A 144 10.35 -10.89 15.79
C GLU A 144 9.71 -9.58 16.24
N GLU A 145 10.49 -8.49 16.28
CA GLU A 145 10.00 -7.17 16.65
C GLU A 145 9.11 -6.57 15.58
N ILE A 146 9.47 -6.71 14.30
CA ILE A 146 8.65 -6.31 13.17
C ILE A 146 7.32 -7.07 13.20
N GLU A 147 7.36 -8.38 13.42
CA GLU A 147 6.14 -9.19 13.52
C GLU A 147 5.30 -8.83 14.76
N ALA A 148 5.95 -8.45 15.87
CA ALA A 148 5.25 -7.98 17.06
C ALA A 148 4.50 -6.67 16.80
N VAL A 149 5.13 -5.70 16.12
CA VAL A 149 4.46 -4.46 15.68
C VAL A 149 3.32 -4.79 14.73
N ALA A 150 3.54 -5.75 13.83
CA ALA A 150 2.52 -6.15 12.87
C ALA A 150 1.24 -6.66 13.54
N ARG A 151 1.42 -7.58 14.48
CA ARG A 151 0.34 -8.15 15.30
C ARG A 151 -0.33 -7.11 16.18
N LEU A 152 0.44 -6.14 16.69
CA LEU A 152 -0.08 -5.03 17.48
C LEU A 152 -1.00 -4.14 16.65
N CYS A 153 -0.57 -3.76 15.44
CA CYS A 153 -1.38 -2.96 14.52
C CYS A 153 -2.70 -3.64 14.17
N GLU A 154 -2.65 -4.93 13.84
CA GLU A 154 -3.85 -5.66 13.44
C GLU A 154 -4.83 -5.84 14.62
N ARG A 155 -4.38 -6.46 15.71
CA ARG A 155 -5.29 -6.86 16.80
C ARG A 155 -5.70 -5.72 17.72
N HIS A 156 -4.80 -4.78 17.95
CA HIS A 156 -4.98 -3.76 18.97
C HIS A 156 -5.27 -2.36 18.40
N ILE A 157 -5.14 -2.18 17.09
CA ILE A 157 -5.56 -0.94 16.42
C ILE A 157 -6.72 -1.23 15.46
N ASN A 158 -6.50 -1.99 14.39
CA ASN A 158 -7.52 -2.23 13.35
C ASN A 158 -8.76 -2.93 13.92
N GLU A 159 -8.60 -4.14 14.48
CA GLU A 159 -9.71 -4.91 15.04
C GLU A 159 -10.36 -4.20 16.23
N ALA A 160 -9.58 -3.48 17.03
CA ALA A 160 -10.08 -2.74 18.19
C ALA A 160 -10.92 -1.53 17.76
N ALA A 161 -10.46 -0.76 16.76
CA ALA A 161 -11.20 0.37 16.21
C ALA A 161 -12.47 -0.09 15.48
N GLN A 162 -12.41 -1.20 14.75
CA GLN A 162 -13.59 -1.80 14.12
C GLN A 162 -14.64 -2.23 15.16
N ARG A 163 -14.23 -2.93 16.22
CA ARG A 163 -15.15 -3.33 17.31
C ARG A 163 -15.71 -2.12 18.06
N ALA A 164 -14.89 -1.10 18.32
CA ALA A 164 -15.33 0.13 18.98
C ALA A 164 -16.39 0.90 18.15
N GLY A 165 -16.26 0.89 16.82
CA GLY A 165 -17.19 1.54 15.89
C GLY A 165 -18.33 0.66 15.39
N GLN A 166 -18.49 -0.56 15.91
CA GLN A 166 -19.49 -1.50 15.41
C GLN A 166 -20.91 -1.03 15.75
N ALA A 167 -21.70 -0.71 14.71
CA ALA A 167 -23.10 -0.33 14.88
C ALA A 167 -23.92 -1.46 15.51
N GLY A 168 -24.72 -1.14 16.53
CA GLY A 168 -25.54 -2.12 17.25
C GLY A 168 -24.76 -3.09 18.17
N GLY A 169 -23.44 -2.91 18.33
CA GLY A 169 -22.63 -3.70 19.26
C GLY A 169 -22.86 -3.32 20.73
N ASP A 170 -22.58 -4.26 21.63
CA ASP A 170 -22.69 -4.05 23.08
C ASP A 170 -21.85 -2.86 23.55
N ALA A 171 -22.43 -2.04 24.43
CA ALA A 171 -21.78 -0.81 24.87
C ALA A 171 -20.51 -1.07 25.69
N ALA A 172 -20.49 -2.13 26.50
CA ALA A 172 -19.32 -2.49 27.29
C ALA A 172 -18.21 -3.05 26.40
N GLU A 173 -18.55 -3.86 25.39
CA GLU A 173 -17.60 -4.34 24.39
C GLU A 173 -16.97 -3.20 23.59
N ARG A 174 -17.77 -2.25 23.09
CA ARG A 174 -17.27 -1.08 22.36
C ARG A 174 -16.33 -0.23 23.24
N GLN A 175 -16.71 0.00 24.49
CA GLN A 175 -15.88 0.77 25.44
C GLN A 175 -14.57 0.05 25.77
N SER A 176 -14.61 -1.27 25.96
CA SER A 176 -13.42 -2.10 26.21
C SER A 176 -12.48 -2.09 25.00
N ALA A 177 -13.01 -2.23 23.79
CA ALA A 177 -12.25 -2.16 22.55
C ALA A 177 -11.59 -0.78 22.37
N LEU A 178 -12.33 0.31 22.60
CA LEU A 178 -11.79 1.67 22.59
C LEU A 178 -10.71 1.88 23.65
N GLY A 179 -10.89 1.35 24.87
CA GLY A 179 -9.88 1.40 25.92
C GLY A 179 -8.59 0.68 25.53
N SER A 180 -8.70 -0.49 24.90
CA SER A 180 -7.55 -1.25 24.39
C SER A 180 -6.80 -0.49 23.29
N LEU A 181 -7.53 0.10 22.34
CA LEU A 181 -6.97 0.95 21.29
C LEU A 181 -6.17 2.10 21.89
N LEU A 182 -6.80 2.90 22.76
CA LEU A 182 -6.16 4.08 23.36
C LEU A 182 -4.95 3.73 24.22
N ARG A 183 -4.97 2.59 24.92
CA ARG A 183 -3.80 2.10 25.66
C ARG A 183 -2.61 1.83 24.74
N VAL A 184 -2.86 1.21 23.58
CA VAL A 184 -1.80 0.93 22.61
C VAL A 184 -1.29 2.20 21.93
N LEU A 185 -2.19 3.13 21.56
CA LEU A 185 -1.79 4.45 21.05
C LEU A 185 -0.95 5.22 22.07
N GLY A 186 -1.32 5.19 23.36
CA GLY A 186 -0.53 5.79 24.43
C GLY A 186 0.86 5.15 24.59
N SER A 187 0.97 3.83 24.43
CA SER A 187 2.28 3.15 24.44
C SER A 187 3.15 3.54 23.24
N LEU A 188 2.55 3.74 22.05
CA LEU A 188 3.27 4.19 20.86
C LEU A 188 3.67 5.66 20.98
N GLU A 189 2.80 6.50 21.53
CA GLU A 189 3.06 7.91 21.83
C GLU A 189 4.29 8.07 22.74
N CYS A 190 4.34 7.35 23.86
CA CYS A 190 5.51 7.38 24.74
C CYS A 190 6.77 6.88 24.04
N ARG A 191 6.66 5.85 23.19
CA ARG A 191 7.80 5.31 22.44
C ARG A 191 8.34 6.31 21.40
N LEU A 192 7.46 7.03 20.72
CA LEU A 192 7.77 7.97 19.65
C LEU A 192 8.12 9.38 20.15
N ALA A 193 8.00 9.63 21.46
CA ALA A 193 8.46 10.87 22.07
C ALA A 193 9.97 11.07 21.90
N ASP A 194 10.75 9.99 22.07
CA ASP A 194 12.22 10.04 22.03
C ASP A 194 12.83 9.28 20.85
N ARG A 195 12.01 8.70 19.96
CA ARG A 195 12.48 7.90 18.82
C ARG A 195 11.97 8.42 17.50
N GLN A 196 12.83 8.37 16.48
CA GLN A 196 12.46 8.73 15.12
C GLN A 196 11.60 7.65 14.44
N PHE A 197 11.85 6.37 14.73
CA PHE A 197 11.11 5.24 14.17
C PHE A 197 10.71 4.24 15.26
N VAL A 198 9.77 3.35 14.96
CA VAL A 198 9.17 2.44 15.95
C VAL A 198 10.21 1.49 16.56
N LEU A 199 11.20 1.08 15.78
CA LEU A 199 12.23 0.12 16.19
C LEU A 199 13.62 0.74 16.37
N GLY A 200 13.81 2.04 16.14
CA GLY A 200 15.11 2.70 16.33
C GLY A 200 15.29 3.96 15.47
N ASP A 201 16.47 4.07 14.86
CA ASP A 201 16.92 5.28 14.14
C ASP A 201 16.77 5.19 12.62
N ALA A 202 16.36 4.03 12.10
CA ALA A 202 16.12 3.82 10.67
C ALA A 202 14.72 3.30 10.41
N VAL A 203 14.19 3.61 9.22
CA VAL A 203 12.89 3.10 8.76
C VAL A 203 12.96 1.59 8.53
N THR A 204 11.96 0.88 9.04
CA THR A 204 11.79 -0.57 8.92
C THR A 204 10.42 -0.92 8.36
N ALA A 205 10.18 -2.20 8.04
CA ALA A 205 8.85 -2.68 7.67
C ALA A 205 7.79 -2.44 8.78
N ALA A 206 8.21 -2.36 10.04
CA ALA A 206 7.33 -2.02 11.15
C ALA A 206 6.76 -0.60 11.04
N ASP A 207 7.58 0.34 10.55
CA ASP A 207 7.18 1.73 10.35
C ASP A 207 6.16 1.88 9.22
N VAL A 208 6.39 1.15 8.11
CA VAL A 208 5.44 1.07 6.98
C VAL A 208 4.10 0.53 7.44
N GLN A 209 4.10 -0.55 8.22
CA GLN A 209 2.87 -1.13 8.73
C GLN A 209 2.13 -0.21 9.69
N LEU A 210 2.84 0.37 10.67
CA LEU A 210 2.21 1.31 11.60
C LEU A 210 1.65 2.51 10.86
N TRP A 211 2.39 3.08 9.91
CA TRP A 211 1.94 4.23 9.14
C TRP A 211 0.64 3.95 8.37
N VAL A 212 0.56 2.82 7.65
CA VAL A 212 -0.67 2.44 6.95
C VAL A 212 -1.84 2.23 7.93
N THR A 213 -1.58 1.65 9.10
CA THR A 213 -2.60 1.50 10.15
C THR A 213 -3.09 2.85 10.69
N LEU A 214 -2.20 3.84 10.86
CA LEU A 214 -2.59 5.19 11.26
C LEU A 214 -3.38 5.93 10.18
N VAL A 215 -3.02 5.73 8.90
CA VAL A 215 -3.82 6.21 7.77
C VAL A 215 -5.23 5.63 7.86
N GLN A 216 -5.37 4.31 7.96
CA GLN A 216 -6.70 3.66 8.08
C GLN A 216 -7.48 4.14 9.31
N LEU A 217 -6.80 4.37 10.43
CA LEU A 217 -7.43 4.88 11.65
C LEU A 217 -8.11 6.24 11.41
N ASP A 218 -7.44 7.16 10.71
CA ASP A 218 -7.95 8.49 10.42
C ASP A 218 -8.83 8.55 9.16
N THR A 219 -8.65 7.71 8.15
CA THR A 219 -9.43 7.80 6.90
C THR A 219 -10.66 6.91 6.89
N VAL A 220 -10.68 5.84 7.69
CA VAL A 220 -11.73 4.82 7.67
C VAL A 220 -12.35 4.63 9.05
N HIS A 221 -11.55 4.27 10.05
CA HIS A 221 -12.12 3.88 11.35
C HIS A 221 -12.76 5.04 12.10
N ARG A 222 -12.19 6.25 12.03
CA ARG A 222 -12.76 7.43 12.72
C ARG A 222 -14.20 7.74 12.31
N LEU A 223 -14.59 7.38 11.08
CA LEU A 223 -15.92 7.63 10.53
C LEU A 223 -17.01 6.89 11.33
N HIS A 224 -16.64 5.84 12.06
CA HIS A 224 -17.55 5.02 12.86
C HIS A 224 -17.36 5.19 14.37
N LEU A 225 -16.44 6.07 14.79
CA LEU A 225 -16.21 6.38 16.20
C LEU A 225 -16.95 7.66 16.60
N ASP A 226 -17.28 7.79 17.89
CA ASP A 226 -17.83 9.04 18.41
C ASP A 226 -16.76 10.16 18.43
N ALA A 227 -17.22 11.42 18.49
CA ALA A 227 -16.32 12.57 18.45
C ALA A 227 -15.36 12.62 19.66
N ALA A 228 -15.79 12.12 20.84
CA ALA A 228 -14.96 12.11 22.04
C ALA A 228 -13.81 11.09 21.92
N ALA A 229 -14.07 9.93 21.34
CA ALA A 229 -13.09 8.91 21.01
C ALA A 229 -12.09 9.45 20.00
N VAL A 230 -12.56 10.07 18.92
CA VAL A 230 -11.67 10.66 17.91
C VAL A 230 -10.80 11.77 18.52
N HIS A 231 -11.35 12.62 19.39
CA HIS A 231 -10.57 13.64 20.09
C HIS A 231 -9.48 13.04 20.99
N ARG A 232 -9.77 11.94 21.71
CA ARG A 232 -8.78 11.23 22.52
C ARG A 232 -7.70 10.56 21.65
N ILE A 233 -8.05 10.05 20.48
CA ILE A 233 -7.09 9.50 19.52
C ILE A 233 -6.21 10.63 18.97
N ALA A 234 -6.78 11.80 18.63
CA ALA A 234 -6.05 12.97 18.19
C ALA A 234 -5.08 13.53 19.26
N GLY A 235 -5.34 13.26 20.55
CA GLY A 235 -4.51 13.65 21.69
C GLY A 235 -3.14 12.98 21.81
N HIS A 236 -2.62 12.34 20.76
CA HIS A 236 -1.30 11.69 20.71
C HIS A 236 -0.36 12.46 19.75
N PRO A 237 0.21 13.60 20.17
CA PRO A 237 0.91 14.51 19.27
C PRO A 237 2.20 13.93 18.67
N HIS A 238 2.99 13.13 19.40
CA HIS A 238 4.21 12.53 18.84
C HIS A 238 3.89 11.48 17.79
N LEU A 239 2.83 10.68 18.01
CA LEU A 239 2.33 9.70 17.05
C LEU A 239 1.89 10.36 15.75
N TRP A 240 1.12 11.44 15.82
CA TRP A 240 0.66 12.16 14.62
C TRP A 240 1.78 12.98 13.96
N ALA A 241 2.75 13.48 14.73
CA ALA A 241 3.97 14.08 14.18
C ALA A 241 4.84 13.06 13.43
N TYR A 242 4.93 11.83 13.95
CA TYR A 242 5.56 10.69 13.28
C TYR A 242 4.84 10.35 11.97
N ALA A 243 3.52 10.21 12.00
CA ALA A 243 2.71 9.90 10.81
C ALA A 243 2.86 10.96 9.71
N ARG A 244 2.84 12.24 10.10
CA ARG A 244 3.09 13.38 9.23
C ARG A 244 4.48 13.34 8.60
N ARG A 245 5.53 13.08 9.40
CA ARG A 245 6.91 13.03 8.90
C ARG A 245 7.05 11.95 7.83
N LEU A 246 6.46 10.78 8.05
CA LEU A 246 6.44 9.72 7.05
C LEU A 246 5.63 10.11 5.82
N ALA A 247 4.45 10.72 5.96
CA ALA A 247 3.67 11.19 4.82
C ALA A 247 4.41 12.21 3.94
N ALA A 248 5.34 12.99 4.52
CA ALA A 248 6.19 13.93 3.80
C ALA A 248 7.32 13.27 2.99
N ASP A 249 7.66 12.01 3.28
CA ASP A 249 8.58 11.24 2.46
C ASP A 249 7.87 10.82 1.15
N PRO A 250 8.45 11.10 -0.03
CA PRO A 250 7.87 10.71 -1.31
C PRO A 250 7.57 9.22 -1.43
N ALA A 251 8.36 8.34 -0.80
CA ALA A 251 8.13 6.90 -0.84
C ALA A 251 6.83 6.49 -0.12
N PHE A 252 6.32 7.32 0.80
CA PHE A 252 5.06 7.11 1.50
C PHE A 252 3.92 7.92 0.88
N GLY A 253 4.08 9.25 0.84
CA GLY A 253 3.02 10.18 0.48
C GLY A 253 2.54 10.04 -0.97
N ALA A 254 3.43 9.69 -1.92
CA ALA A 254 3.06 9.60 -3.33
C ALA A 254 2.03 8.52 -3.64
N HIS A 255 1.88 7.51 -2.76
CA HIS A 255 0.94 6.41 -2.93
C HIS A 255 -0.39 6.62 -2.18
N LEU A 256 -0.52 7.71 -1.42
CA LEU A 256 -1.68 7.96 -0.57
C LEU A 256 -2.86 8.55 -1.38
N ASP A 257 -3.70 7.67 -1.94
CA ASP A 257 -4.95 8.04 -2.63
C ASP A 257 -6.12 8.18 -1.63
N LEU A 258 -6.19 9.34 -0.96
CA LEU A 258 -7.23 9.64 0.04
C LEU A 258 -8.65 9.52 -0.55
N ASP A 259 -8.86 10.05 -1.75
CA ASP A 259 -10.15 9.98 -2.44
C ASP A 259 -10.51 8.54 -2.79
N GLY A 260 -9.54 7.75 -3.24
CA GLY A 260 -9.72 6.33 -3.50
C GLY A 260 -10.04 5.53 -2.24
N ILE A 261 -9.38 5.80 -1.12
CA ILE A 261 -9.70 5.19 0.18
C ILE A 261 -11.15 5.50 0.57
N ALA A 262 -11.57 6.77 0.47
CA ALA A 262 -12.93 7.19 0.78
C ALA A 262 -13.97 6.53 -0.14
N ARG A 263 -13.74 6.53 -1.47
CA ARG A 263 -14.62 5.85 -2.43
C ARG A 263 -14.73 4.35 -2.15
N ARG A 264 -13.60 3.69 -1.87
CA ARG A 264 -13.57 2.25 -1.53
C ARG A 264 -14.35 1.98 -0.25
N HIS A 265 -14.13 2.78 0.79
CA HIS A 265 -14.84 2.65 2.05
C HIS A 265 -16.34 2.81 1.85
N HIS A 266 -16.81 3.86 1.17
CA HIS A 266 -18.23 4.07 0.90
C HIS A 266 -18.87 2.94 0.08
N ALA A 267 -18.15 2.36 -0.88
CA ALA A 267 -18.66 1.25 -1.69
C ALA A 267 -18.85 -0.06 -0.90
N HIS A 268 -18.07 -0.30 0.16
CA HIS A 268 -18.07 -1.57 0.90
C HIS A 268 -18.66 -1.47 2.31
N CYS A 269 -18.63 -0.27 2.92
CA CYS A 269 -19.14 -0.05 4.26
C CYS A 269 -20.62 0.30 4.21
N ARG A 270 -21.46 -0.60 4.73
CA ARG A 270 -22.90 -0.35 5.00
C ARG A 270 -23.16 0.11 6.43
N GLY A 271 -22.10 0.43 7.18
CA GLY A 271 -22.19 0.87 8.57
C GLY A 271 -22.72 2.29 8.68
N LEU A 272 -23.30 2.63 9.83
CA LEU A 272 -23.69 4.00 10.13
C LEU A 272 -22.44 4.83 10.43
N GLU A 273 -22.32 5.99 9.79
CA GLU A 273 -21.35 7.00 10.17
C GLU A 273 -21.73 7.58 11.55
N ALA A 274 -20.71 7.90 12.33
CA ALA A 274 -20.82 8.51 13.64
C ALA A 274 -20.24 9.93 13.62
N ALA A 275 -20.41 10.67 14.72
CA ALA A 275 -19.96 12.07 14.80
C ALA A 275 -18.45 12.26 14.58
N GLY A 276 -17.63 11.20 14.74
CA GLY A 276 -16.19 11.23 14.42
C GLY A 276 -15.86 11.50 12.94
N ALA A 277 -16.83 11.30 12.04
CA ALA A 277 -16.69 11.64 10.62
C ALA A 277 -16.41 13.14 10.37
N ALA A 278 -16.82 14.02 11.29
CA ALA A 278 -16.59 15.46 11.18
C ALA A 278 -15.19 15.91 11.66
N VAL A 279 -14.43 15.05 12.33
CA VAL A 279 -13.15 15.41 12.95
C VAL A 279 -12.01 14.72 12.23
N GLN A 280 -11.37 15.39 11.28
CA GLN A 280 -10.13 14.92 10.67
C GLN A 280 -8.97 15.11 11.65
N ILE A 281 -8.19 14.05 11.92
CA ILE A 281 -7.10 14.11 12.89
C ILE A 281 -5.87 14.75 12.25
N LEU A 282 -5.51 14.33 11.04
CA LEU A 282 -4.37 14.85 10.32
C LEU A 282 -4.77 15.33 8.91
N ASP A 283 -4.33 16.52 8.53
CA ASP A 283 -4.39 16.96 7.14
C ASP A 283 -3.31 16.25 6.31
N TRP A 284 -3.60 15.02 5.88
CA TRP A 284 -2.69 14.22 5.08
C TRP A 284 -2.31 14.91 3.75
N ALA A 285 -3.27 15.55 3.09
CA ALA A 285 -3.06 16.18 1.78
C ALA A 285 -2.05 17.33 1.86
N GLY A 286 -2.06 18.11 2.95
CA GLY A 286 -1.09 19.17 3.22
C GLY A 286 0.34 18.66 3.46
N HIS A 287 0.55 17.35 3.62
CA HIS A 287 1.84 16.76 3.94
C HIS A 287 2.38 15.85 2.84
N ILE A 288 1.58 15.48 1.84
CA ILE A 288 2.07 14.72 0.69
C ILE A 288 2.97 15.64 -0.15
N PRO A 289 4.20 15.22 -0.51
CA PRO A 289 5.06 16.02 -1.37
C PRO A 289 4.38 16.23 -2.73
N ARG A 290 4.28 17.50 -3.16
CA ARG A 290 3.75 17.81 -4.50
C ARG A 290 4.70 17.23 -5.55
N PRO A 291 4.17 16.60 -6.61
CA PRO A 291 5.01 16.26 -7.76
C PRO A 291 5.66 17.56 -8.25
N ALA A 292 6.97 17.52 -8.47
CA ALA A 292 7.67 18.65 -9.05
C ALA A 292 6.96 19.03 -10.37
N PRO A 293 6.71 20.32 -10.64
CA PRO A 293 6.16 20.71 -11.94
C PRO A 293 7.10 20.16 -13.00
N ASP A 294 6.51 19.47 -13.97
CA ASP A 294 7.21 18.88 -15.11
C ASP A 294 8.15 19.96 -15.66
N ARG A 295 9.46 19.71 -15.64
CA ARG A 295 10.39 20.64 -16.28
C ARG A 295 10.09 20.51 -17.76
N ASP A 296 9.30 21.44 -18.27
CA ASP A 296 9.01 21.66 -19.68
C ASP A 296 10.25 21.25 -20.48
N VAL A 297 10.16 20.09 -21.12
CA VAL A 297 11.05 19.74 -22.22
C VAL A 297 10.64 20.71 -23.32
N SER A 298 11.19 21.92 -23.22
CA SER A 298 11.18 22.93 -24.25
C SER A 298 11.74 22.24 -25.49
N HIS A 299 10.83 21.81 -26.37
CA HIS A 299 11.15 21.43 -27.72
C HIS A 299 11.68 22.69 -28.40
N GLY A 300 12.99 22.90 -28.27
CA GLY A 300 13.71 23.86 -29.11
C GLY A 300 13.44 23.50 -30.56
N PRO A 301 13.16 24.48 -31.44
CA PRO A 301 12.80 24.18 -32.81
C PRO A 301 14.00 23.52 -33.49
N ALA A 302 13.75 22.41 -34.17
CA ALA A 302 14.72 21.69 -34.96
C ALA A 302 15.31 22.63 -36.03
N GLY A 303 16.47 23.20 -35.72
CA GLY A 303 17.31 23.91 -36.66
C GLY A 303 18.01 22.91 -37.57
N PHE A 304 17.48 22.75 -38.79
CA PHE A 304 18.21 22.13 -39.90
C PHE A 304 19.60 22.75 -39.99
N THR A 305 20.64 21.96 -39.77
CA THR A 305 22.02 22.35 -40.07
C THR A 305 22.47 21.54 -41.29
N GLU A 306 22.50 22.18 -42.46
CA GLU A 306 23.09 21.61 -43.67
C GLU A 306 24.61 21.38 -43.50
N PRO A 307 25.19 20.30 -44.05
CA PRO A 307 26.62 20.14 -44.11
C PRO A 307 27.20 20.98 -45.27
N ARG A 308 27.92 22.05 -44.94
CA ARG A 308 28.74 22.80 -45.92
C ARG A 308 29.99 21.99 -46.29
N HIS A 309 30.00 21.44 -47.51
CA HIS A 309 31.21 21.02 -48.20
C HIS A 309 32.19 22.19 -48.34
N ALA A 310 33.39 22.08 -47.76
CA ALA A 310 34.51 22.97 -48.03
C ALA A 310 35.52 22.28 -48.95
N LEU A 311 35.33 22.44 -50.26
CA LEU A 311 36.33 22.14 -51.28
C LEU A 311 37.25 23.37 -51.39
N ARG A 312 38.50 23.31 -50.92
CA ARG A 312 39.52 24.34 -51.20
C ARG A 312 40.37 23.90 -52.39
N LEU A 313 40.27 24.69 -53.46
CA LEU A 313 41.04 24.63 -54.70
C LEU A 313 42.52 24.99 -54.45
N ARG A 314 43.45 24.27 -55.09
CA ARG A 314 44.81 24.74 -55.39
C ARG A 314 44.84 25.22 -56.85
N PRO A 315 45.36 26.41 -57.17
CA PRO A 315 45.72 26.75 -58.54
C PRO A 315 47.14 26.29 -58.88
N SER A 316 47.25 25.61 -60.02
CA SER A 316 48.49 25.29 -60.73
C SER A 316 49.02 26.55 -61.43
N SER A 317 50.30 26.86 -61.26
CA SER A 317 51.02 27.87 -62.03
C SER A 317 51.79 27.18 -63.16
N SER A 318 51.64 27.68 -64.39
CA SER A 318 52.42 27.30 -65.57
C SER A 318 53.13 28.54 -66.11
N ALA A 319 54.46 28.50 -66.10
CA ALA A 319 55.38 29.14 -67.04
C ALA A 319 56.72 28.40 -66.94
#